data_AF-A0A1Q5IWR6-F1
#
_entry.id   AF-A0A1Q5IWR6-F1
#
_cell.length_a   1.000
_cell.length_b   1.000
_cell.length_c   1.000
_cell.angle_alpha   90.00
_cell.angle_beta   90.00
_cell.angle_gamma   90.00
#
_symmetry.space_group_name_H-M   'P 1'
#
loop_
_entity.id
_entity.type
_entity.pdbx_description
1 polymer ?
#
loop_
_entity_poly.entity_id
_entity_poly.type
_entity_poly.pdbx_seq_one_letter_code
_entity_poly.pdbx_strand_id
1 'polypeptide(L)'
;MEGLIPLVPSLVTPDGHRPLPLLRQAVAHLGALAVPAARRWVGVEQGWLARLGSDVLADHLGPEVIPVLVAELAEQWRTRAWCGPDATAKRLARFGPAAAGAVADLRRFWLHTPHSYERAAYLEALAVIDPGGLDYTHTESLWDCEERARLLGVAHAPAHPEALERIAALRDDPMETPDVRAGAEARLERGAAHRADRATPGVSA
;
A
#
# COMPACT_ATOMS: atom_id res chain seq x y z
N MET A 1 2.63 -2.47 -22.88
CA MET A 1 1.86 -1.55 -22.03
C MET A 1 1.90 -0.09 -22.50
N GLU A 2 2.86 0.35 -23.32
CA GLU A 2 2.88 1.73 -23.89
C GLU A 2 1.65 2.10 -24.72
N GLY A 3 0.99 1.12 -25.36
CA GLY A 3 -0.20 1.34 -26.18
C GLY A 3 -1.43 1.86 -25.42
N LEU A 4 -1.43 1.84 -24.08
CA LEU A 4 -2.54 2.38 -23.27
C LEU A 4 -2.55 3.92 -23.28
N ILE A 5 -1.38 4.56 -23.20
CA ILE A 5 -1.23 6.02 -23.06
C ILE A 5 -2.05 6.82 -24.09
N PRO A 6 -1.99 6.53 -25.41
CA PRO A 6 -2.78 7.28 -26.38
C PRO A 6 -4.29 7.04 -26.25
N LEU A 7 -4.73 5.94 -25.64
CA LEU A 7 -6.13 5.60 -25.46
C LEU A 7 -6.75 6.28 -24.23
N VAL A 8 -5.94 6.68 -23.24
CA VAL A 8 -6.41 7.22 -21.96
C VAL A 8 -7.52 8.27 -22.11
N PRO A 9 -7.41 9.30 -22.97
CA PRO A 9 -8.46 10.32 -23.11
C PRO A 9 -9.81 9.78 -23.59
N SER A 10 -9.82 8.62 -24.26
CA SER A 10 -11.03 7.96 -24.77
C SER A 10 -11.64 6.93 -23.81
N LEU A 11 -10.95 6.59 -22.71
CA LEU A 11 -11.40 5.59 -21.73
C LEU A 11 -12.34 6.23 -20.70
N VAL A 12 -13.48 6.70 -21.19
CA VAL A 12 -14.53 7.37 -20.40
C VAL A 12 -15.80 6.53 -20.33
N THR A 13 -16.61 6.80 -19.30
CA THR A 13 -17.98 6.31 -19.20
C THR A 13 -18.85 6.84 -20.34
N PRO A 14 -20.00 6.22 -20.65
CA PRO A 14 -20.85 6.64 -21.76
C PRO A 14 -21.34 8.11 -21.70
N ASP A 15 -21.39 8.70 -20.50
CA ASP A 15 -21.72 10.11 -20.28
C ASP A 15 -20.53 11.07 -20.53
N GLY A 16 -19.34 10.55 -20.83
CA GLY A 16 -18.14 11.32 -21.17
C GLY A 16 -17.51 12.10 -20.00
N HIS A 17 -18.09 12.01 -18.80
CA HIS A 17 -17.71 12.87 -17.67
C HIS A 17 -16.78 12.19 -16.67
N ARG A 18 -16.67 10.85 -16.72
CA ARG A 18 -15.87 10.08 -15.75
C ARG A 18 -14.95 9.11 -16.48
N PRO A 19 -13.77 8.82 -15.91
CA PRO A 19 -12.92 7.75 -16.42
C PRO A 19 -13.59 6.39 -16.21
N LEU A 20 -13.26 5.41 -17.05
CA LEU A 20 -13.62 4.02 -16.79
C LEU A 20 -13.02 3.54 -15.46
N PRO A 21 -13.67 2.57 -14.77
CA PRO A 21 -13.12 1.94 -13.58
C PRO A 21 -11.69 1.44 -13.83
N LEU A 22 -10.85 1.50 -12.79
CA LEU A 22 -9.45 1.05 -12.80
C LEU A 22 -8.50 1.83 -13.71
N LEU A 23 -8.95 2.84 -14.49
CA LEU A 23 -8.06 3.61 -15.36
C LEU A 23 -6.91 4.25 -14.59
N ARG A 24 -7.19 4.85 -13.42
CA ARG A 24 -6.16 5.42 -12.55
C ARG A 24 -5.12 4.38 -12.14
N GLN A 25 -5.56 3.18 -11.76
CA GLN A 25 -4.67 2.10 -11.38
C GLN A 25 -3.83 1.65 -12.57
N ALA A 26 -4.43 1.48 -13.76
CA ALA A 26 -3.71 1.11 -14.97
C ALA A 26 -2.64 2.14 -15.35
N VAL A 27 -2.95 3.44 -15.23
CA VAL A 27 -1.99 4.53 -15.47
C VAL A 27 -0.88 4.55 -14.41
N ALA A 28 -1.20 4.30 -13.13
CA ALA A 28 -0.20 4.20 -12.07
C ALA A 28 0.82 3.07 -12.34
N HIS A 29 0.39 1.94 -12.90
CA HIS A 29 1.31 0.84 -13.28
C HIS A 29 2.27 1.20 -14.43
N LEU A 30 1.96 2.22 -15.23
CA LEU A 30 2.90 2.71 -16.25
C LEU A 30 4.06 3.52 -15.63
N GLY A 31 3.88 4.04 -14.41
CA GLY A 31 4.88 4.84 -13.71
C GLY A 31 5.44 5.97 -14.57
N ALA A 32 6.78 6.05 -14.65
CA ALA A 32 7.47 7.14 -15.34
C ALA A 32 7.13 7.26 -16.84
N LEU A 33 6.67 6.17 -17.47
CA LEU A 33 6.24 6.18 -18.86
C LEU A 33 5.03 7.09 -19.09
N ALA A 34 4.18 7.29 -18.08
CA ALA A 34 3.02 8.16 -18.17
C ALA A 34 3.36 9.66 -18.06
N VAL A 35 4.53 10.04 -17.52
CA VAL A 35 4.88 11.44 -17.21
C VAL A 35 4.81 12.38 -18.42
N PRO A 36 5.36 12.03 -19.61
CA PRO A 36 5.24 12.89 -20.79
C PRO A 36 3.78 13.14 -21.21
N ALA A 37 2.91 12.14 -21.03
CA ALA A 37 1.48 12.27 -21.34
C ALA A 37 0.73 13.06 -20.27
N ALA A 38 1.04 12.83 -18.99
CA ALA A 38 0.50 13.56 -17.87
C ALA A 38 0.69 15.08 -17.98
N ARG A 39 1.87 15.52 -18.46
CA ARG A 39 2.12 16.95 -18.75
C ARG A 39 1.15 17.55 -19.76
N ARG A 40 0.69 16.75 -20.74
CA ARG A 40 -0.31 17.19 -21.72
C ARG A 40 -1.71 17.17 -21.12
N TRP A 41 -2.01 16.19 -20.28
CA TRP A 41 -3.32 16.03 -19.65
C TRP A 41 -3.67 17.16 -18.69
N VAL A 42 -2.71 17.71 -17.94
CA VAL A 42 -2.97 18.81 -17.00
C VAL A 42 -3.55 20.06 -17.68
N GLY A 43 -3.24 20.29 -18.95
CA GLY A 43 -3.72 21.45 -19.71
C GLY A 43 -5.05 21.25 -20.44
N VAL A 44 -5.72 20.11 -20.29
CA VAL A 44 -6.98 19.85 -20.99
C VAL A 44 -8.21 20.26 -20.17
N GLU A 45 -9.27 20.70 -20.85
CA GLU A 45 -10.55 21.10 -20.22
C GLU A 45 -11.29 19.95 -19.51
N GLN A 46 -10.98 18.70 -19.85
CA GLN A 46 -11.59 17.53 -19.24
C GLN A 46 -11.07 17.37 -17.80
N GLY A 47 -11.84 17.86 -16.83
CA GLY A 47 -11.40 17.95 -15.42
C GLY A 47 -10.92 16.63 -14.79
N TRP A 48 -11.47 15.48 -15.21
CA TRP A 48 -10.99 14.18 -14.73
C TRP A 48 -9.61 13.82 -15.30
N LEU A 49 -9.34 14.18 -16.56
CA LEU A 49 -8.08 13.89 -17.24
C LEU A 49 -7.00 14.84 -16.74
N ALA A 50 -7.33 16.11 -16.53
CA ALA A 50 -6.46 17.08 -15.87
C ALA A 50 -6.06 16.61 -14.47
N ARG A 51 -7.04 16.14 -13.66
CA ARG A 51 -6.78 15.58 -12.34
C ARG A 51 -5.87 14.34 -12.41
N LEU A 52 -6.13 13.41 -13.34
CA LEU A 52 -5.29 12.23 -13.54
C LEU A 52 -3.85 12.61 -13.93
N GLY A 53 -3.68 13.62 -14.78
CA GLY A 53 -2.38 14.18 -15.11
C GLY A 53 -1.67 14.74 -13.88
N SER A 54 -2.36 15.53 -13.07
CA SER A 54 -1.82 16.08 -11.82
C SER A 54 -1.41 14.98 -10.84
N ASP A 55 -2.23 13.93 -10.69
CA ASP A 55 -1.91 12.78 -9.83
C ASP A 55 -0.60 12.10 -10.29
N VAL A 56 -0.48 11.81 -11.59
CA VAL A 56 0.75 11.21 -12.14
C VAL A 56 1.96 12.12 -11.93
N LEU A 57 1.84 13.42 -12.17
CA LEU A 57 2.97 14.33 -11.96
C LEU A 57 3.36 14.43 -10.48
N ALA A 58 2.37 14.45 -9.57
CA ALA A 58 2.61 14.45 -8.13
C ALA A 58 3.35 13.18 -7.68
N ASP A 59 2.99 12.04 -8.28
CA ASP A 59 3.67 10.77 -8.09
C ASP A 59 5.02 10.68 -8.82
N HIS A 60 5.57 11.77 -9.37
CA HIS A 60 6.88 11.80 -10.02
C HIS A 60 7.75 13.01 -9.63
N LEU A 61 7.39 13.68 -8.53
CA LEU A 61 8.20 14.74 -7.93
C LEU A 61 9.48 14.19 -7.29
N GLY A 62 10.54 15.00 -7.27
CA GLY A 62 11.83 14.66 -6.66
C GLY A 62 11.84 14.82 -5.14
N PRO A 63 12.95 14.47 -4.47
CA PRO A 63 13.05 14.49 -3.00
C PRO A 63 12.84 15.88 -2.37
N GLU A 64 12.95 16.95 -3.14
CA GLU A 64 12.64 18.32 -2.71
C GLU A 64 11.22 18.50 -2.16
N VAL A 65 10.29 17.60 -2.50
CA VAL A 65 8.90 17.68 -2.03
C VAL A 65 8.66 17.00 -0.68
N ILE A 66 9.64 16.27 -0.14
CA ILE A 66 9.48 15.55 1.12
C ILE A 66 9.00 16.47 2.25
N PRO A 67 9.58 17.66 2.50
CA PRO A 67 9.11 18.54 3.57
C PRO A 67 7.66 18.99 3.39
N VAL A 68 7.22 19.18 2.14
CA VAL A 68 5.83 19.58 1.81
C VAL A 68 4.87 18.43 2.11
N LEU A 69 5.20 17.21 1.71
CA LEU A 69 4.37 16.02 1.96
C LEU A 69 4.30 15.67 3.44
N VAL A 70 5.40 15.84 4.20
CA VAL A 70 5.39 15.67 5.65
C VAL A 70 4.47 16.70 6.32
N ALA A 71 4.56 17.98 5.90
CA ALA A 71 3.68 19.02 6.42
C ALA A 71 2.21 18.79 6.04
N GLU A 72 1.94 18.29 4.84
CA GLU A 72 0.61 17.91 4.39
C GLU A 72 0.02 16.81 5.27
N LEU A 73 0.77 15.73 5.54
CA LEU A 73 0.30 14.65 6.41
C LEU A 73 0.01 15.12 7.83
N ALA A 74 0.88 15.97 8.39
CA ALA A 74 0.68 16.56 9.71
C ALA A 74 -0.58 17.44 9.77
N GLU A 75 -0.83 18.21 8.72
CA GLU A 75 -2.03 19.04 8.58
C GLU A 75 -3.30 18.21 8.41
N GLN A 76 -3.25 17.14 7.61
CA GLN A 76 -4.35 16.19 7.46
C GLN A 76 -4.73 15.58 8.82
N TRP A 77 -3.74 15.21 9.64
CA TRP A 77 -3.98 14.72 10.99
C TRP A 77 -4.63 15.79 11.88
N ARG A 78 -4.05 17.00 11.90
CA ARG A 78 -4.54 18.13 12.72
C ARG A 78 -5.98 18.49 12.40
N THR A 79 -6.35 18.46 11.13
CA THR A 79 -7.69 18.79 10.63
C THR A 79 -8.65 17.61 10.62
N ARG A 80 -8.19 16.41 11.01
CA ARG A 80 -8.98 15.17 10.97
C ARG A 80 -9.51 14.87 9.56
N ALA A 81 -8.69 15.13 8.55
CA ALA A 81 -8.95 14.70 7.20
C ALA A 81 -8.78 13.17 7.15
N TRP A 82 -9.88 12.44 7.32
CA TRP A 82 -9.84 10.99 7.39
C TRP A 82 -9.77 10.33 6.01
N CYS A 83 -10.35 10.94 4.98
CA CYS A 83 -10.34 10.37 3.63
C CYS A 83 -9.19 10.94 2.79
N GLY A 84 -8.33 10.07 2.27
CA GLY A 84 -7.27 10.43 1.32
C GLY A 84 -5.83 10.61 1.84
N PRO A 85 -5.51 10.63 3.15
CA PRO A 85 -4.10 10.67 3.58
C PRO A 85 -3.30 9.44 3.14
N ASP A 86 -3.97 8.35 2.74
CA ASP A 86 -3.35 7.17 2.12
C ASP A 86 -2.55 7.51 0.85
N ALA A 87 -2.99 8.50 0.07
CA ALA A 87 -2.27 8.98 -1.11
C ALA A 87 -0.97 9.70 -0.72
N THR A 88 -1.00 10.52 0.33
CA THR A 88 0.19 11.19 0.88
C THR A 88 1.17 10.16 1.45
N ALA A 89 0.66 9.15 2.17
CA ALA A 89 1.48 8.04 2.67
C ALA A 89 2.18 7.27 1.55
N LYS A 90 1.46 6.91 0.48
CA LYS A 90 2.03 6.24 -0.71
C LYS A 90 3.13 7.08 -1.38
N ARG A 91 2.94 8.40 -1.48
CA ARG A 91 3.97 9.30 -2.04
C ARG A 91 5.21 9.35 -1.15
N LEU A 92 5.04 9.48 0.16
CA LEU A 92 6.13 9.48 1.13
C LEU A 92 6.94 8.17 1.11
N ALA A 93 6.27 7.03 1.00
CA ALA A 93 6.90 5.70 0.95
C ALA A 93 7.99 5.59 -0.13
N ARG A 94 7.83 6.31 -1.26
CA ARG A 94 8.77 6.28 -2.39
C ARG A 94 10.13 6.89 -2.06
N PHE A 95 10.21 7.71 -1.02
CA PHE A 95 11.44 8.33 -0.56
C PHE A 95 12.11 7.54 0.57
N GLY A 96 11.47 6.46 1.06
CA GLY A 96 11.99 5.58 2.10
C GLY A 96 12.49 6.35 3.33
N PRO A 97 13.67 6.02 3.88
CA PRO A 97 14.18 6.66 5.10
C PRO A 97 14.29 8.19 5.04
N ALA A 98 14.38 8.79 3.85
CA ALA A 98 14.40 10.25 3.71
C ALA A 98 13.08 10.91 4.18
N ALA A 99 11.97 10.16 4.22
CA ALA A 99 10.68 10.61 4.70
C ALA A 99 10.46 10.35 6.21
N ALA A 100 11.51 10.13 7.00
CA ALA A 100 11.42 9.83 8.44
C ALA A 100 10.58 10.84 9.26
N GLY A 101 10.48 12.10 8.81
CA GLY A 101 9.62 13.12 9.43
C GLY A 101 8.13 12.76 9.45
N ALA A 102 7.66 11.83 8.61
CA ALA A 102 6.27 11.40 8.54
C ALA A 102 5.90 10.26 9.52
N VAL A 103 6.88 9.58 10.12
CA VAL A 103 6.66 8.31 10.86
C VAL A 103 5.65 8.47 11.99
N ALA A 104 5.74 9.56 12.76
CA ALA A 104 4.85 9.80 13.89
C ALA A 104 3.39 9.93 13.45
N ASP A 105 3.12 10.68 12.38
CA ASP A 105 1.76 10.87 11.87
C ASP A 105 1.25 9.63 11.13
N LEU A 106 2.10 8.89 10.40
CA LEU A 106 1.74 7.60 9.81
C LEU A 106 1.28 6.58 10.87
N ARG A 107 2.00 6.50 12.00
CA ARG A 107 1.60 5.63 13.13
C ARG A 107 0.26 6.05 13.73
N ARG A 108 0.03 7.37 13.89
CA ARG A 108 -1.26 7.90 14.37
C ARG A 108 -2.40 7.55 13.42
N PHE A 109 -2.20 7.75 12.12
CA PHE A 109 -3.19 7.40 11.10
C PHE A 109 -3.50 5.91 11.09
N TRP A 110 -2.48 5.05 11.10
CA TRP A 110 -2.71 3.61 11.16
C TRP A 110 -3.54 3.19 12.38
N LEU A 111 -3.21 3.74 13.57
CA LEU A 111 -3.88 3.42 14.83
C LEU A 111 -5.30 3.98 14.93
N HIS A 112 -5.54 5.19 14.41
CA HIS A 112 -6.78 5.93 14.68
C HIS A 112 -7.68 6.13 13.47
N THR A 113 -7.24 5.75 12.26
CA THR A 113 -8.11 5.90 11.09
C THR A 113 -9.39 5.09 11.28
N PRO A 114 -10.57 5.67 11.03
CA PRO A 114 -11.82 4.92 10.97
C PRO A 114 -11.95 4.14 9.65
N HIS A 115 -11.03 4.35 8.70
CA HIS A 115 -11.08 3.78 7.36
C HIS A 115 -10.07 2.64 7.22
N SER A 116 -10.57 1.42 7.37
CA SER A 116 -9.79 0.19 7.20
C SER A 116 -9.05 0.15 5.87
N TYR A 117 -9.70 0.56 4.75
CA TYR A 117 -9.14 0.57 3.40
C TYR A 117 -7.84 1.38 3.24
N GLU A 118 -7.54 2.28 4.17
CA GLU A 118 -6.31 3.08 4.15
C GLU A 118 -5.18 2.46 4.99
N ARG A 119 -5.48 1.57 5.95
CA ARG A 119 -4.48 1.03 6.89
C ARG A 119 -3.33 0.34 6.21
N ALA A 120 -3.60 -0.41 5.14
CA ALA A 120 -2.56 -1.06 4.35
C ALA A 120 -1.56 -0.05 3.78
N ALA A 121 -2.02 1.12 3.32
CA ALA A 121 -1.14 2.16 2.77
C ALA A 121 -0.23 2.78 3.85
N TYR A 122 -0.75 3.00 5.06
CA TYR A 122 0.07 3.50 6.17
C TYR A 122 1.11 2.47 6.61
N LEU A 123 0.73 1.18 6.68
CA LEU A 123 1.65 0.10 7.04
C LEU A 123 2.73 -0.11 5.98
N GLU A 124 2.38 -0.11 4.69
CA GLU A 124 3.35 -0.16 3.59
C GLU A 124 4.33 1.02 3.65
N ALA A 125 3.83 2.23 3.90
CA ALA A 125 4.68 3.42 4.04
C ALA A 125 5.64 3.29 5.22
N LEU A 126 5.14 2.85 6.38
CA LEU A 126 5.96 2.61 7.57
C LEU A 126 7.04 1.56 7.31
N ALA A 127 6.69 0.43 6.68
CA ALA A 127 7.63 -0.65 6.38
C ALA A 127 8.80 -0.20 5.49
N VAL A 128 8.59 0.79 4.63
CA VAL A 128 9.63 1.33 3.74
C VAL A 128 10.42 2.49 4.39
N ILE A 129 9.78 3.30 5.25
CA ILE A 129 10.40 4.48 5.87
C ILE A 129 11.14 4.14 7.17
N ASP A 130 10.48 3.41 8.07
CA ASP A 130 10.99 3.00 9.38
C ASP A 130 10.43 1.60 9.73
N PRO A 131 11.08 0.51 9.25
CA PRO A 131 10.60 -0.85 9.47
C PRO A 131 10.67 -1.30 10.94
N GLY A 132 11.30 -0.51 11.82
CA GLY A 132 11.43 -0.83 13.23
C GLY A 132 10.08 -0.81 13.96
N GLY A 133 9.83 -1.81 14.79
CA GLY A 133 8.70 -1.84 15.72
C GLY A 133 7.34 -2.09 15.09
N LEU A 134 7.29 -2.71 13.90
CA LEU A 134 6.04 -3.03 13.20
C LEU A 134 5.43 -4.38 13.60
N ASP A 135 6.06 -5.15 14.50
CA ASP A 135 5.57 -6.47 14.93
C ASP A 135 4.12 -6.43 15.41
N TYR A 136 3.78 -5.47 16.28
CA TYR A 136 2.40 -5.28 16.74
C TYR A 136 1.46 -4.96 15.58
N THR A 137 1.85 -4.00 14.74
CA THR A 137 1.09 -3.52 13.59
C THR A 137 0.81 -4.64 12.56
N HIS A 138 1.80 -5.49 12.29
CA HIS A 138 1.64 -6.65 11.43
C HIS A 138 0.76 -7.73 12.05
N THR A 139 0.92 -8.01 13.34
CA THR A 139 0.04 -8.94 14.05
C THR A 139 -1.40 -8.47 14.00
N GLU A 140 -1.70 -7.24 14.43
CA GLU A 140 -3.07 -6.68 14.40
C GLU A 140 -3.69 -6.72 13.00
N SER A 141 -2.90 -6.54 11.94
CA SER A 141 -3.39 -6.57 10.56
C SER A 141 -3.97 -7.93 10.14
N LEU A 142 -3.70 -9.02 10.87
CA LEU A 142 -4.34 -10.33 10.67
C LEU A 142 -5.85 -10.35 10.99
N TRP A 143 -6.34 -9.35 11.73
CA TRP A 143 -7.76 -9.16 12.08
C TRP A 143 -8.42 -8.01 11.32
N ASP A 144 -7.70 -7.35 10.41
CA ASP A 144 -8.28 -6.28 9.62
C ASP A 144 -9.33 -6.82 8.64
N CYS A 145 -10.33 -6.00 8.31
CA CYS A 145 -11.36 -6.37 7.34
C CYS A 145 -10.86 -6.24 5.89
N GLU A 146 -9.79 -5.47 5.65
CA GLU A 146 -9.21 -5.32 4.33
C GLU A 146 -8.25 -6.46 4.00
N GLU A 147 -8.44 -7.03 2.82
CA GLU A 147 -7.57 -8.04 2.24
C GLU A 147 -6.09 -7.62 2.25
N ARG A 148 -5.79 -6.40 1.78
CA ARG A 148 -4.40 -5.90 1.69
C ARG A 148 -3.71 -5.83 3.04
N ALA A 149 -4.43 -5.43 4.10
CA ALA A 149 -3.88 -5.40 5.44
C ALA A 149 -3.62 -6.82 5.96
N ARG A 150 -4.57 -7.75 5.76
CA ARG A 150 -4.38 -9.17 6.10
C ARG A 150 -3.18 -9.79 5.37
N LEU A 151 -2.98 -9.49 4.09
CA LEU A 151 -1.80 -9.95 3.34
C LEU A 151 -0.48 -9.46 3.95
N LEU A 152 -0.42 -8.18 4.38
CA LEU A 152 0.76 -7.65 5.09
C LEU A 152 0.97 -8.34 6.44
N GLY A 153 -0.11 -8.62 7.17
CA GLY A 153 -0.04 -9.38 8.42
C GLY A 153 0.49 -10.81 8.20
N VAL A 154 -0.06 -11.53 7.23
CA VAL A 154 0.38 -12.89 6.87
C VAL A 154 1.85 -12.91 6.47
N ALA A 155 2.29 -11.93 5.69
CA ALA A 155 3.67 -11.86 5.23
C ALA A 155 4.68 -11.57 6.35
N HIS A 156 4.35 -10.67 7.27
CA HIS A 156 5.34 -10.04 8.15
C HIS A 156 5.10 -10.24 9.66
N ALA A 157 3.94 -10.72 10.09
CA ALA A 157 3.68 -10.93 11.51
C ALA A 157 4.71 -11.91 12.11
N PRO A 158 5.22 -11.62 13.33
CA PRO A 158 6.13 -12.50 14.02
C PRO A 158 5.48 -13.86 14.27
N ALA A 159 6.28 -14.93 14.25
CA ALA A 159 5.81 -16.31 14.35
C ALA A 159 5.49 -16.74 15.80
N HIS A 160 4.72 -15.93 16.54
CA HIS A 160 4.20 -16.29 17.85
C HIS A 160 2.94 -17.17 17.71
N PRO A 161 2.59 -17.96 18.73
CA PRO A 161 1.49 -18.94 18.64
C PRO A 161 0.16 -18.35 18.15
N GLU A 162 -0.26 -17.21 18.71
CA GLU A 162 -1.52 -16.54 18.35
C GLU A 162 -1.53 -16.09 16.87
N ALA A 163 -0.44 -15.52 16.37
CA ALA A 163 -0.33 -15.11 14.98
C ALA A 163 -0.37 -16.33 14.04
N LEU A 164 0.32 -17.42 14.38
CA LEU A 164 0.30 -18.65 13.58
C LEU A 164 -1.07 -19.33 13.57
N GLU A 165 -1.76 -19.35 14.71
CA GLU A 165 -3.13 -19.84 14.83
C GLU A 165 -4.08 -19.02 13.94
N ARG A 166 -3.96 -17.68 14.00
CA ARG A 166 -4.77 -16.81 13.16
C ARG A 166 -4.47 -17.00 11.67
N ILE A 167 -3.21 -17.15 11.28
CA ILE A 167 -2.82 -17.44 9.89
C ILE A 167 -3.39 -18.79 9.42
N ALA A 168 -3.38 -19.83 10.27
CA ALA A 168 -4.02 -21.11 9.95
C ALA A 168 -5.54 -20.96 9.77
N ALA A 169 -6.20 -20.19 10.64
CA ALA A 169 -7.62 -19.89 10.50
C ALA A 169 -7.93 -19.15 9.18
N LEU A 170 -7.09 -18.18 8.78
CA LEU A 170 -7.24 -17.48 7.50
C LEU A 170 -7.11 -18.42 6.29
N ARG A 171 -6.16 -19.37 6.32
CA ARG A 171 -6.00 -20.39 5.28
C ARG A 171 -7.27 -21.23 5.10
N ASP A 172 -7.88 -21.64 6.20
CA ASP A 172 -8.99 -22.59 6.23
C ASP A 172 -10.37 -21.93 6.07
N ASP A 173 -10.46 -20.59 6.14
CA ASP A 173 -11.73 -19.86 6.03
C ASP A 173 -12.27 -19.89 4.59
N PRO A 174 -13.43 -20.53 4.32
CA PRO A 174 -13.99 -20.58 2.97
C PRO A 174 -14.49 -19.21 2.46
N MET A 175 -14.75 -18.25 3.35
CA MET A 175 -15.19 -16.89 3.00
C MET A 175 -14.00 -15.94 2.75
N GLU A 176 -12.79 -16.39 3.03
CA GLU A 176 -11.58 -15.62 2.77
C GLU A 176 -11.24 -15.58 1.27
N THR A 177 -10.61 -14.48 0.88
CA THR A 177 -10.08 -14.26 -0.47
C THR A 177 -9.03 -15.33 -0.85
N PRO A 178 -8.99 -15.78 -2.11
CA PRO A 178 -7.99 -16.75 -2.57
C PRO A 178 -6.54 -16.33 -2.29
N ASP A 179 -6.23 -15.03 -2.46
CA ASP A 179 -4.88 -14.51 -2.29
C ASP A 179 -4.42 -14.56 -0.83
N VAL A 180 -5.28 -14.22 0.14
CA VAL A 180 -4.96 -14.35 1.56
C VAL A 180 -4.78 -15.82 1.96
N ARG A 181 -5.63 -16.73 1.48
CA ARG A 181 -5.50 -18.16 1.78
C ARG A 181 -4.18 -18.73 1.25
N ALA A 182 -3.85 -18.44 -0.01
CA ALA A 182 -2.60 -18.87 -0.62
C ALA A 182 -1.37 -18.27 0.09
N GLY A 183 -1.45 -16.99 0.47
CA GLY A 183 -0.41 -16.34 1.27
C GLY A 183 -0.21 -17.02 2.64
N ALA A 184 -1.31 -17.39 3.30
CA ALA A 184 -1.32 -18.04 4.61
C ALA A 184 -0.74 -19.46 4.55
N GLU A 185 -1.13 -20.24 3.55
CA GLU A 185 -0.57 -21.56 3.27
C GLU A 185 0.95 -21.50 3.09
N ALA A 186 1.42 -20.66 2.16
CA ALA A 186 2.84 -20.48 1.91
C ALA A 186 3.61 -20.01 3.16
N ARG A 187 2.99 -19.19 4.01
CA ARG A 187 3.60 -18.72 5.26
C ARG A 187 3.78 -19.84 6.28
N LEU A 188 2.83 -20.76 6.39
CA LEU A 188 2.87 -21.89 7.31
C LEU A 188 3.87 -22.96 6.88
N GLU A 189 3.95 -23.23 5.56
CA GLU A 189 4.94 -24.14 4.98
C GLU A 189 6.37 -23.66 5.26
N ARG A 190 6.66 -22.37 5.03
CA ARG A 190 7.97 -21.77 5.37
C ARG A 190 8.30 -21.93 6.85
N GLY A 191 7.30 -21.76 7.73
CA GLY A 191 7.46 -21.94 9.17
C GLY A 191 7.76 -23.39 9.57
N ALA A 192 7.18 -24.36 8.88
CA ALA A 192 7.46 -25.77 9.09
C ALA A 192 8.86 -26.16 8.62
N ALA A 193 9.28 -25.70 7.44
CA ALA A 193 10.62 -25.94 6.89
C ALA A 193 11.72 -25.41 7.83
N HIS A 194 11.58 -24.16 8.33
CA HIS A 194 12.56 -23.56 9.26
C HIS A 194 12.69 -24.32 10.59
N ARG A 195 11.61 -24.96 11.06
CA ARG A 195 11.65 -25.81 12.26
C ARG A 195 12.34 -27.15 11.98
N ALA A 196 12.10 -27.75 10.82
CA ALA A 196 12.75 -29.00 10.42
C ALA A 196 14.27 -28.83 10.29
N ASP A 197 14.75 -27.74 9.68
CA ASP A 197 16.17 -27.44 9.56
C ASP A 197 16.86 -27.30 10.93
N ARG A 198 16.20 -26.66 11.91
CA ARG A 198 16.73 -26.54 13.28
C ARG A 198 16.71 -27.84 14.08
N ALA A 199 15.84 -28.79 13.73
CA ALA A 199 15.69 -30.07 14.42
C ALA A 199 16.68 -31.13 13.94
N THR A 200 17.49 -30.85 12.92
CA THR A 200 18.54 -31.75 12.41
C THR A 200 19.89 -31.36 13.03
N PRO A 201 20.31 -31.93 14.18
CA PRO A 201 21.63 -31.64 14.72
C PRO A 201 22.69 -32.17 13.76
N GLY A 202 23.62 -31.30 13.35
CA GLY A 202 24.74 -31.68 12.50
C GLY A 202 25.50 -32.87 13.10
N VAL A 203 25.44 -34.01 12.41
CA VAL A 203 26.36 -35.12 12.65
C VAL A 203 27.73 -34.65 12.17
N SER A 204 28.54 -34.10 13.08
CA SER A 204 29.97 -33.94 12.85
C SER A 204 30.60 -35.32 12.98
N ALA A 205 31.24 -35.77 11.90
CA ALA A 205 32.09 -36.95 11.84
C ALA A 205 33.41 -36.74 12.57
#